data_AF-A0A942IZE2-F1
#
_entry.id   AF-A0A942IZE2-F1
#
_cell.length_a   1.000
_cell.length_b   1.000
_cell.length_c   1.000
_cell.angle_alpha   90.00
_cell.angle_beta   90.00
_cell.angle_gamma   90.00
#
_symmetry.space_group_name_H-M   'P 1'
#
loop_
_entity.id
_entity.type
_entity.pdbx_description
1 polymer ?
#
loop_
_entity_poly.entity_id
_entity_poly.type
_entity_poly.pdbx_seq_one_letter_code
_entity_poly.pdbx_strand_id
1 'polypeptide(L)'
;MMAYQDFRDKQYSSIGFISGSSQGFSGFSSGQSYTPTTVVWIYRNHKKVLFFQQVPQLLGLAGKAEMVWKLVGWENLTGELTTKPKVTPPFSGTAVLLTEKKTIYSDNEIREWYNAVTNREWKKISESEHTTYCYDKINISYPSQDVVRIYAITYYESKKAINDMINQYQQLGLSTKGYENLYGTISLQEVNCNNKMYLPILSMDYDKNRNWLHQSWNLSSNGWNKIPSTIPTLEKLYKLVCPGEKE
;
A
#
# COMPACT_ATOMS: atom_id res chain seq x y z
N MET A 1 20.73 -8.78 1.71
CA MET A 1 21.64 -8.94 0.56
C MET A 1 20.97 -8.29 -0.65
N MET A 2 21.72 -7.61 -1.52
CA MET A 2 21.17 -6.82 -2.64
C MET A 2 21.19 -7.67 -3.93
N ALA A 3 20.09 -7.74 -4.66
CA ALA A 3 20.03 -8.38 -5.97
C ALA A 3 20.12 -7.32 -7.08
N TYR A 4 20.99 -7.54 -8.08
CA TYR A 4 21.24 -6.63 -9.20
C TYR A 4 20.76 -7.24 -10.51
N GLN A 5 20.03 -6.48 -11.32
CA GLN A 5 19.62 -6.89 -12.66
C GLN A 5 19.90 -5.78 -13.68
N ASP A 6 20.69 -6.10 -14.72
CA ASP A 6 21.09 -5.21 -15.81
C ASP A 6 20.26 -5.52 -17.07
N PHE A 7 19.46 -4.58 -17.55
CA PHE A 7 18.72 -4.72 -18.80
C PHE A 7 19.43 -3.92 -19.89
N ARG A 8 20.11 -4.60 -20.82
CA ARG A 8 20.53 -4.01 -22.10
C ARG A 8 19.43 -4.22 -23.12
N ASP A 9 19.03 -3.14 -23.79
CA ASP A 9 17.88 -3.10 -24.71
C ASP A 9 17.90 -4.09 -25.89
N LYS A 10 18.97 -4.86 -26.13
CA LYS A 10 18.97 -5.88 -27.21
C LYS A 10 19.66 -7.22 -26.95
N GLN A 11 20.29 -7.46 -25.79
CA GLN A 11 20.86 -8.78 -25.49
C GLN A 11 20.88 -9.00 -23.98
N TYR A 12 20.11 -9.99 -23.53
CA TYR A 12 20.12 -10.45 -22.14
C TYR A 12 21.45 -11.11 -21.82
N SER A 13 22.28 -10.44 -21.03
CA SER A 13 23.40 -11.07 -20.34
C SER A 13 23.24 -10.81 -18.85
N SER A 14 22.71 -11.79 -18.11
CA SER A 14 22.86 -11.82 -16.66
C SER A 14 24.35 -11.98 -16.35
N ILE A 15 24.96 -10.99 -15.70
CA ILE A 15 26.26 -11.20 -15.06
C ILE A 15 25.97 -11.89 -13.73
N GLY A 16 25.79 -13.19 -13.84
CA GLY A 16 25.49 -14.17 -12.82
C GLY A 16 25.37 -15.50 -13.55
N PHE A 17 26.40 -16.33 -13.48
CA PHE A 17 26.41 -17.65 -14.12
C PHE A 17 25.39 -18.54 -13.39
N ILE A 18 24.29 -18.88 -14.05
CA ILE A 18 23.29 -19.85 -13.55
C ILE A 18 22.87 -20.71 -14.75
N SER A 19 23.29 -21.96 -14.77
CA SER A 19 22.75 -22.99 -15.66
C SER A 19 21.60 -23.70 -14.94
N GLY A 20 20.36 -23.52 -15.40
CA GLY A 20 19.21 -24.25 -14.88
C GLY A 20 17.89 -23.56 -15.23
N SER A 21 17.04 -24.26 -15.96
CA SER A 21 15.76 -23.80 -16.48
C SER A 21 14.67 -23.64 -15.42
N SER A 22 13.72 -22.73 -15.72
CA SER A 22 12.39 -22.49 -15.14
C SER A 22 12.29 -21.93 -13.70
N GLN A 23 11.81 -20.67 -13.65
CA GLN A 23 11.00 -20.03 -12.60
C GLN A 23 11.39 -20.29 -11.13
N GLY A 24 12.28 -19.45 -10.61
CA GLY A 24 12.52 -19.29 -9.17
C GLY A 24 13.85 -18.59 -8.90
N PHE A 25 13.86 -17.59 -8.01
CA PHE A 25 15.11 -17.10 -7.42
C PHE A 25 15.47 -18.02 -6.27
N SER A 26 16.44 -18.92 -6.46
CA SER A 26 17.05 -19.70 -5.39
C SER A 26 18.56 -19.71 -5.53
N GLY A 27 19.27 -19.44 -4.44
CA GLY A 27 20.72 -19.48 -4.38
C GLY A 27 21.25 -19.01 -3.04
N PHE A 28 21.39 -19.93 -2.08
CA PHE A 28 22.59 -20.27 -1.30
C PHE A 28 22.20 -21.27 -0.19
N SER A 29 23.04 -22.30 0.01
CA SER A 29 22.97 -23.42 1.00
C SER A 29 21.59 -24.01 1.34
N SER A 30 21.36 -25.26 0.90
CA SER A 30 20.39 -26.22 1.44
C SER A 30 19.14 -25.64 2.13
N GLY A 31 18.09 -25.40 1.34
CA GLY A 31 16.71 -25.40 1.85
C GLY A 31 16.09 -24.07 2.29
N GLN A 32 16.73 -22.92 2.09
CA GLN A 32 16.10 -21.63 2.38
C GLN A 32 15.74 -20.85 1.10
N SER A 33 14.45 -20.52 0.95
CA SER A 33 13.95 -19.55 -0.03
C SER A 33 14.18 -18.14 0.49
N TYR A 34 14.87 -17.31 -0.29
CA TYR A 34 15.14 -15.91 0.05
C TYR A 34 14.31 -14.98 -0.84
N THR A 35 13.56 -14.08 -0.22
CA THR A 35 12.84 -13.01 -0.92
C THR A 35 13.61 -11.70 -0.72
N PRO A 36 14.22 -11.12 -1.77
CA PRO A 36 14.91 -9.84 -1.63
C PRO A 36 13.91 -8.73 -1.27
N THR A 37 14.21 -7.93 -0.26
CA THR A 37 13.39 -6.78 0.15
C THR A 37 13.72 -5.50 -0.64
N THR A 38 14.81 -5.50 -1.40
CA THR A 38 15.27 -4.37 -2.21
C THR A 38 15.80 -4.85 -3.55
N VAL A 39 15.37 -4.19 -4.63
CA VAL A 39 15.85 -4.41 -6.00
C VAL A 39 16.43 -3.11 -6.52
N VAL A 40 17.58 -3.21 -7.19
CA VAL A 40 18.24 -2.08 -7.85
C VAL A 40 18.10 -2.22 -9.36
N TRP A 41 17.56 -1.20 -10.00
CA TRP A 41 17.41 -1.10 -11.45
C TRP A 41 18.36 -0.06 -12.02
N ILE A 42 19.23 -0.45 -12.96
CA ILE A 42 20.15 0.49 -13.61
C ILE A 42 19.63 0.82 -15.00
N TYR A 43 19.25 2.09 -15.18
CA TYR A 43 18.75 2.65 -16.42
C TYR A 43 19.87 3.41 -17.14
N ARG A 44 20.74 2.63 -17.81
CA ARG A 44 22.00 3.13 -18.41
C ARG A 44 21.77 4.25 -19.43
N ASN A 45 20.77 4.12 -20.30
CA ASN A 45 20.44 5.12 -21.34
C ASN A 45 20.11 6.49 -20.73
N HIS A 46 19.60 6.50 -19.50
CA HIS A 46 19.23 7.72 -18.78
C HIS A 46 20.20 8.07 -17.68
N LYS A 47 21.34 7.38 -17.59
CA LYS A 47 22.35 7.54 -16.53
C LYS A 47 21.73 7.54 -15.14
N LYS A 48 20.82 6.61 -14.84
CA LYS A 48 20.14 6.53 -13.53
C LYS A 48 20.23 5.13 -12.90
N VAL A 49 20.26 5.10 -11.58
CA VAL A 49 20.05 3.93 -10.73
C VAL A 49 18.77 4.17 -9.95
N LEU A 50 17.85 3.21 -9.95
CA LEU A 50 16.57 3.25 -9.26
C LEU A 50 16.57 2.21 -8.15
N PHE A 51 16.10 2.59 -6.97
CA PHE A 51 16.02 1.71 -5.82
C PHE A 51 14.55 1.40 -5.55
N PHE A 52 14.19 0.12 -5.59
CA PHE A 52 12.85 -0.35 -5.30
C PHE A 52 12.87 -1.15 -4.00
N GLN A 53 11.93 -0.86 -3.12
CA GLN A 53 11.70 -1.64 -1.91
C GLN A 53 10.38 -2.39 -2.07
N GLN A 54 10.38 -3.65 -1.66
CA GLN A 54 9.13 -4.39 -1.56
C GLN A 54 8.35 -3.85 -0.37
N VAL A 55 7.18 -3.29 -0.63
CA VAL A 55 6.29 -2.77 0.41
C VAL A 55 4.96 -3.50 0.32
N PRO A 56 4.33 -3.79 1.46
CA PRO A 56 2.97 -4.28 1.45
C PRO A 56 2.03 -3.16 1.03
N GLN A 57 1.21 -3.44 0.03
CA GLN A 57 0.05 -2.65 -0.27
C GLN A 57 -1.13 -3.25 0.50
N LEU A 58 -1.56 -2.52 1.54
CA LEU A 58 -2.80 -2.84 2.24
C LEU A 58 -3.96 -2.46 1.33
N LEU A 59 -4.47 -3.43 0.57
CA LEU A 59 -5.78 -3.31 -0.04
C LEU A 59 -6.80 -3.45 1.10
N GLY A 60 -7.40 -2.32 1.47
CA GLY A 60 -8.35 -2.24 2.56
C GLY A 60 -9.41 -3.35 2.47
N LEU A 61 -9.73 -3.92 3.63
CA LEU A 61 -10.89 -4.77 3.94
C LEU A 61 -10.78 -6.29 3.72
N ALA A 62 -9.70 -6.85 3.13
CA ALA A 62 -9.63 -8.30 2.85
C ALA A 62 -8.53 -9.09 3.58
N GLY A 63 -7.67 -8.43 4.37
CA GLY A 63 -6.55 -9.11 5.05
C GLY A 63 -5.49 -9.73 4.12
N LYS A 64 -5.62 -9.60 2.80
CA LYS A 64 -4.59 -10.01 1.83
C LYS A 64 -3.69 -8.82 1.53
N ALA A 65 -2.46 -8.87 2.03
CA ALA A 65 -1.42 -7.96 1.62
C ALA A 65 -0.85 -8.42 0.28
N GLU A 66 -0.92 -7.58 -0.75
CA GLU A 66 -0.14 -7.77 -1.96
C GLU A 66 1.20 -7.06 -1.79
N MET A 67 2.28 -7.75 -2.14
CA MET A 67 3.62 -7.18 -2.10
C MET A 67 3.90 -6.45 -3.41
N VAL A 68 4.10 -5.14 -3.33
CA VAL A 68 4.40 -4.31 -4.51
C VAL A 68 5.79 -3.69 -4.43
N TRP A 69 6.40 -3.44 -5.58
CA TRP A 69 7.67 -2.73 -5.66
C TRP A 69 7.43 -1.23 -5.66
N LYS A 70 7.91 -0.54 -4.62
CA LYS A 70 7.83 0.92 -4.52
C LYS A 70 9.20 1.52 -4.80
N LEU A 71 9.26 2.48 -5.72
CA LEU A 71 10.45 3.30 -5.92
C LEU A 71 10.71 4.13 -4.64
N VAL A 72 11.85 3.90 -4.00
CA VAL A 72 12.25 4.57 -2.74
C VAL A 72 13.39 5.56 -2.92
N GLY A 73 14.06 5.54 -4.07
CA GLY A 73 15.12 6.49 -4.37
C GLY A 73 15.66 6.32 -5.78
N TRP A 74 16.49 7.27 -6.21
CA TRP A 74 17.27 7.15 -7.43
C TRP A 74 18.55 7.99 -7.34
N GLU A 75 19.58 7.60 -8.09
CA GLU A 75 20.85 8.30 -8.21
C GLU A 75 21.23 8.47 -9.68
N ASN A 76 21.93 9.56 -10.02
CA ASN A 76 22.55 9.70 -11.34
C ASN A 76 23.85 8.90 -11.37
N LEU A 77 24.08 8.16 -12.45
CA LEU A 77 25.38 7.59 -12.76
C LEU A 77 26.34 8.72 -13.11
N THR A 78 27.21 9.07 -12.17
CA THR A 78 28.29 10.04 -12.39
C THR A 78 29.52 9.31 -12.91
N GLY A 79 29.89 9.59 -14.15
CA GLY A 79 31.09 9.05 -14.81
C GLY A 79 30.82 8.39 -16.16
N GLU A 80 31.79 8.49 -17.07
CA GLU A 80 31.87 7.61 -18.24
C GLU A 80 32.12 6.18 -17.74
N LEU A 81 31.29 5.22 -18.17
CA LEU A 81 31.47 3.80 -17.87
C LEU A 81 32.73 3.30 -18.59
N THR A 82 33.92 3.61 -18.07
CA THR A 82 35.15 2.96 -18.47
C THR A 82 35.04 1.49 -18.08
N THR A 83 35.16 0.63 -19.09
CA THR A 83 35.03 -0.82 -19.03
C THR A 83 36.09 -1.45 -18.10
N LYS A 84 35.79 -1.55 -16.80
CA LYS A 84 36.20 -2.64 -15.88
C LYS A 84 35.72 -2.32 -14.46
N PRO A 85 34.90 -3.18 -13.82
CA PRO A 85 34.53 -2.97 -12.43
C PRO A 85 35.73 -3.28 -11.53
N LYS A 86 36.32 -2.25 -10.92
CA LYS A 86 37.21 -2.41 -9.78
C LYS A 86 36.32 -2.47 -8.54
N VAL A 87 36.05 -3.68 -8.06
CA VAL A 87 35.25 -3.91 -6.85
C VAL A 87 36.00 -3.30 -5.67
N THR A 88 35.51 -2.15 -5.21
CA THR A 88 35.84 -1.59 -3.90
C THR A 88 34.54 -1.61 -3.11
N PRO A 89 34.50 -2.20 -1.90
CA PRO A 89 33.26 -2.30 -1.15
C PRO A 89 32.77 -0.90 -0.75
N PRO A 90 31.50 -0.53 -1.00
CA PRO A 90 31.02 0.78 -0.59
C PRO A 90 30.57 0.75 0.87
N PHE A 91 31.22 1.61 1.65
CA PHE A 91 30.64 2.53 2.62
C PHE A 91 29.60 2.00 3.63
N SER A 92 30.04 2.01 4.90
CA SER A 92 29.27 1.96 6.14
C SER A 92 28.47 3.25 6.45
N GLY A 93 28.03 3.96 5.42
CA GLY A 93 27.34 5.24 5.56
C GLY A 93 25.88 5.11 5.16
N THR A 94 25.00 4.86 6.14
CA THR A 94 23.55 4.88 5.95
C THR A 94 23.11 6.32 5.71
N ALA A 95 23.22 6.81 4.46
CA ALA A 95 22.54 8.04 4.05
C ALA A 95 21.05 7.74 3.95
N VAL A 96 20.31 7.98 5.04
CA VAL A 96 18.85 7.99 5.02
C VAL A 96 18.44 9.24 4.24
N LEU A 97 18.20 9.07 2.94
CA LEU A 97 17.55 10.07 2.11
C LEU A 97 16.11 10.20 2.60
N LEU A 98 15.88 11.11 3.55
CA LEU A 98 14.56 11.57 3.95
C LEU A 98 13.98 12.38 2.79
N THR A 99 13.44 11.70 1.79
CA THR A 99 12.53 12.34 0.84
C THR A 99 11.32 12.81 1.64
N GLU A 100 11.18 14.13 1.81
CA GLU A 100 9.96 14.76 2.30
C GLU A 100 8.80 14.25 1.44
N LYS A 101 8.00 13.33 2.00
CA LYS A 101 6.72 12.95 1.41
C LYS A 101 5.81 14.16 1.55
N LYS A 102 5.76 15.01 0.53
CA LYS A 102 4.67 15.98 0.38
C LYS A 102 3.38 15.19 0.20
N THR A 103 2.57 15.14 1.26
CA THR A 103 1.18 14.68 1.19
C THR A 103 0.39 15.70 0.37
N ILE A 104 -0.61 15.24 -0.39
CA ILE A 104 -1.53 16.15 -1.13
C ILE A 104 -2.42 16.91 -0.14
N TYR A 105 -2.61 16.37 1.06
CA TYR A 105 -3.41 16.93 2.13
C TYR A 105 -2.52 17.31 3.31
N SER A 106 -2.74 18.51 3.84
CA SER A 106 -2.10 18.98 5.06
C SER A 106 -2.60 18.22 6.29
N ASP A 107 -1.77 18.13 7.33
CA ASP A 107 -2.16 17.54 8.63
C ASP A 107 -3.43 18.19 9.21
N ASN A 108 -3.65 19.48 8.92
CA ASN A 108 -4.86 20.19 9.31
C ASN A 108 -6.09 19.67 8.56
N GLU A 109 -6.03 19.51 7.23
CA GLU A 109 -7.15 18.94 6.46
C GLU A 109 -7.52 17.54 6.94
N ILE A 110 -6.50 16.71 7.23
CA ILE A 110 -6.69 15.38 7.79
C ILE A 110 -7.33 15.43 9.18
N ARG A 111 -6.87 16.35 10.03
CA ARG A 111 -7.41 16.52 11.38
C ARG A 111 -8.84 17.05 11.35
N GLU A 112 -9.15 17.95 10.44
CA GLU A 112 -10.51 18.41 10.19
C GLU A 112 -11.40 17.26 9.71
N TRP A 113 -10.91 16.42 8.80
CA TRP A 113 -11.63 15.22 8.39
C TRP A 113 -11.86 14.29 9.57
N TYR A 114 -10.82 13.99 10.35
CA TYR A 114 -10.92 13.15 11.53
C TYR A 114 -11.95 13.66 12.54
N ASN A 115 -11.83 14.92 12.94
CA ASN A 115 -12.76 15.56 13.88
C ASN A 115 -14.19 15.55 13.36
N ALA A 116 -14.36 15.88 12.07
CA ALA A 116 -15.66 15.88 11.45
C ALA A 116 -16.29 14.49 11.40
N VAL A 117 -15.49 13.43 11.29
CA VAL A 117 -15.89 12.03 11.15
C VAL A 117 -16.28 11.38 12.50
N THR A 118 -15.74 11.86 13.62
CA THR A 118 -15.98 11.27 14.94
C THR A 118 -17.32 11.61 15.60
N ASN A 119 -18.09 12.54 15.03
CA ASN A 119 -19.41 12.97 15.49
C ASN A 119 -20.54 12.68 14.49
N ARG A 120 -20.33 11.73 13.56
CA ARG A 120 -21.27 11.46 12.46
C ARG A 120 -22.21 10.29 12.74
N GLU A 121 -23.38 10.37 12.13
CA GLU A 121 -24.27 9.23 11.98
C GLU A 121 -23.72 8.27 10.92
N TRP A 122 -23.23 7.13 11.39
CA TRP A 122 -22.69 6.08 10.55
C TRP A 122 -23.78 5.08 10.18
N LYS A 123 -23.94 4.84 8.88
CA LYS A 123 -24.88 3.82 8.41
C LYS A 123 -24.16 2.49 8.21
N LYS A 124 -24.67 1.44 8.84
CA LYS A 124 -24.11 0.08 8.74
C LYS A 124 -24.20 -0.45 7.31
N ILE A 125 -23.09 -1.00 6.82
CA ILE A 125 -22.96 -1.73 5.54
C ILE A 125 -23.12 -3.23 5.82
N SER A 126 -22.33 -3.73 6.77
CA SER A 126 -22.24 -5.14 7.13
C SER A 126 -21.64 -5.28 8.52
N GLU A 127 -21.79 -6.46 9.09
CA GLU A 127 -21.29 -6.84 10.40
C GLU A 127 -20.79 -8.27 10.32
N SER A 128 -19.68 -8.54 10.98
CA SER A 128 -19.16 -9.88 11.24
C SER A 128 -19.15 -10.10 12.76
N GLU A 129 -18.77 -11.29 13.21
CA GLU A 129 -18.63 -11.61 14.65
C GLU A 129 -17.70 -10.64 15.41
N HIS A 130 -16.80 -9.93 14.71
CA HIS A 130 -15.71 -9.18 15.33
C HIS A 130 -15.54 -7.75 14.80
N THR A 131 -16.26 -7.40 13.74
CA THR A 131 -16.06 -6.13 13.03
C THR A 131 -17.37 -5.59 12.49
N THR A 132 -17.63 -4.30 12.71
CA THR A 132 -18.75 -3.59 12.09
C THR A 132 -18.24 -2.62 11.04
N TYR A 133 -18.80 -2.69 9.83
CA TYR A 133 -18.46 -1.81 8.72
C TYR A 133 -19.59 -0.81 8.50
N CYS A 134 -19.26 0.47 8.48
CA CYS A 134 -20.21 1.55 8.24
C CYS A 134 -19.70 2.54 7.18
N TYR A 135 -20.60 3.35 6.66
CA TYR A 135 -20.28 4.47 5.77
C TYR A 135 -21.02 5.74 6.19
N ASP A 136 -20.47 6.88 5.78
CA ASP A 136 -21.10 8.17 5.97
C ASP A 136 -22.10 8.43 4.84
N LYS A 137 -23.39 8.34 5.17
CA LYS A 137 -24.48 8.57 4.20
C LYS A 137 -24.69 10.05 3.89
N ILE A 138 -24.27 10.95 4.79
CA ILE A 138 -24.59 12.38 4.70
C ILE A 138 -23.56 13.09 3.83
N ASN A 139 -22.26 12.82 4.05
CA ASN A 139 -21.17 13.52 3.37
C ASN A 139 -20.62 12.74 2.19
N ILE A 140 -21.50 12.38 1.28
CA ILE A 140 -21.13 11.81 -0.02
C ILE A 140 -20.84 12.98 -0.97
N SER A 141 -19.69 12.95 -1.63
CA SER A 141 -19.35 13.94 -2.67
C SER A 141 -19.18 13.25 -4.02
N TYR A 142 -19.36 14.01 -5.09
CA TYR A 142 -19.36 13.49 -6.46
C TYR A 142 -18.31 14.25 -7.28
N PRO A 143 -17.03 13.81 -7.26
CA PRO A 143 -15.97 14.44 -8.03
C PRO A 143 -16.24 14.48 -9.55
N SER A 144 -17.06 13.56 -10.06
CA SER A 144 -17.56 13.52 -11.44
C SER A 144 -18.90 12.78 -11.50
N GLN A 145 -19.56 12.78 -12.66
CA GLN A 145 -20.87 12.13 -12.85
C GLN A 145 -20.90 10.66 -12.41
N ASP A 146 -19.84 9.90 -12.66
CA ASP A 146 -19.77 8.46 -12.37
C ASP A 146 -18.91 8.12 -11.15
N VAL A 147 -18.38 9.12 -10.43
CA VAL A 147 -17.47 8.88 -9.30
C VAL A 147 -18.10 9.40 -8.02
N VAL A 148 -18.19 8.51 -7.04
CA VAL A 148 -18.67 8.79 -5.70
C VAL A 148 -17.51 8.71 -4.73
N ARG A 149 -17.27 9.79 -3.98
CA ARG A 149 -16.27 9.83 -2.91
C ARG A 149 -16.97 9.73 -1.56
N ILE A 150 -16.54 8.78 -0.75
CA ILE A 150 -17.20 8.42 0.50
C ILE A 150 -16.22 8.04 1.61
N TYR A 151 -16.62 8.38 2.84
CA TYR A 151 -15.96 7.90 4.05
C TYR A 151 -16.58 6.57 4.51
N ALA A 152 -15.73 5.64 4.88
CA ALA A 152 -16.11 4.41 5.56
C ALA A 152 -15.35 4.26 6.87
N ILE A 153 -15.92 3.49 7.79
CA ILE A 153 -15.32 3.16 9.07
C ILE A 153 -15.48 1.68 9.35
N THR A 154 -14.42 1.08 9.87
CA THR A 154 -14.44 -0.27 10.43
C THR A 154 -14.21 -0.17 11.92
N TYR A 155 -15.15 -0.68 12.71
CA TYR A 155 -15.00 -0.83 14.16
C TYR A 155 -14.49 -2.23 14.48
N TYR A 156 -13.47 -2.32 15.35
CA TYR A 156 -12.93 -3.59 15.83
C TYR A 156 -13.50 -3.87 17.23
N GLU A 157 -14.40 -4.83 17.32
CA GLU A 157 -15.21 -5.05 18.53
C GLU A 157 -14.62 -6.14 19.44
N SER A 158 -13.74 -7.00 18.90
CA SER A 158 -13.16 -8.12 19.62
C SER A 158 -11.64 -8.06 19.71
N LYS A 159 -11.09 -8.63 20.80
CA LYS A 159 -9.63 -8.83 20.93
C LYS A 159 -9.05 -9.66 19.79
N LYS A 160 -9.83 -10.59 19.23
CA LYS A 160 -9.39 -11.41 18.10
C LYS A 160 -9.17 -10.54 16.86
N ALA A 161 -10.11 -9.67 16.52
CA ALA A 161 -9.98 -8.73 15.40
C ALA A 161 -8.73 -7.83 15.55
N ILE A 162 -8.51 -7.33 16.76
CA ILE A 162 -7.34 -6.50 17.09
C ILE A 162 -6.05 -7.31 16.94
N ASN A 163 -6.00 -8.53 17.47
CA ASN A 163 -4.84 -9.40 17.34
C ASN A 163 -4.55 -9.79 15.89
N ASP A 164 -5.58 -10.02 15.07
CA ASP A 164 -5.42 -10.31 13.64
C ASP A 164 -4.75 -9.12 12.92
N MET A 165 -5.14 -7.89 13.24
CA MET A 165 -4.48 -6.68 12.73
C MET A 165 -3.03 -6.55 13.20
N ILE A 166 -2.76 -6.79 14.49
CA ILE A 166 -1.39 -6.79 15.05
C ILE A 166 -0.52 -7.83 14.33
N ASN A 167 -1.01 -9.06 14.17
CA ASN A 167 -0.31 -10.14 13.50
C ASN A 167 -0.02 -9.78 12.04
N GLN A 168 -0.99 -9.20 11.34
CA GLN A 168 -0.80 -8.71 9.98
C GLN A 168 0.32 -7.66 9.92
N TYR A 169 0.29 -6.65 10.79
CA TYR A 169 1.34 -5.62 10.83
C TYR A 169 2.72 -6.21 11.16
N GLN A 170 2.80 -7.18 12.07
CA GLN A 170 4.04 -7.89 12.39
C GLN A 170 4.59 -8.66 11.18
N GLN A 171 3.73 -9.41 10.47
CA GLN A 171 4.13 -10.12 9.24
C GLN A 171 4.66 -9.18 8.17
N LEU A 172 4.17 -7.94 8.16
CA LEU A 172 4.59 -6.88 7.27
C LEU A 172 5.83 -6.10 7.75
N GLY A 173 6.36 -6.43 8.93
CA GLY A 173 7.48 -5.69 9.54
C GLY A 173 7.14 -4.26 9.94
N LEU A 174 5.84 -3.98 10.14
CA LEU A 174 5.34 -2.67 10.57
C LEU A 174 5.28 -2.59 12.10
N SER A 175 5.40 -1.37 12.63
CA SER A 175 5.23 -1.11 14.06
C SER A 175 3.81 -1.43 14.51
N THR A 176 3.69 -2.20 15.59
CA THR A 176 2.40 -2.50 16.25
C THR A 176 2.18 -1.72 17.54
N LYS A 177 3.03 -0.74 17.84
CA LYS A 177 2.93 0.07 19.06
C LYS A 177 1.56 0.76 19.13
N GLY A 178 0.80 0.50 20.21
CA GLY A 178 -0.51 1.11 20.46
C GLY A 178 -1.70 0.37 19.85
N TYR A 179 -1.46 -0.62 18.98
CA TYR A 179 -2.52 -1.39 18.33
C TYR A 179 -3.31 -2.28 19.31
N GLU A 180 -2.77 -2.57 20.49
CA GLU A 180 -3.53 -3.22 21.57
C GLU A 180 -4.76 -2.40 21.99
N ASN A 181 -4.77 -1.09 21.69
CA ASN A 181 -5.87 -0.16 21.93
C ASN A 181 -6.63 0.22 20.66
N LEU A 182 -6.38 -0.44 19.52
CA LEU A 182 -7.08 -0.19 18.25
C LEU A 182 -8.59 -0.22 18.46
N TYR A 183 -9.26 0.80 17.95
CA TYR A 183 -10.73 0.91 18.02
C TYR A 183 -11.36 0.90 16.64
N GLY A 184 -10.74 1.59 15.68
CA GLY A 184 -11.28 1.61 14.32
C GLY A 184 -10.29 2.07 13.28
N THR A 185 -10.72 1.88 12.03
CA THR A 185 -10.04 2.36 10.84
C THR A 185 -11.03 3.20 10.04
N ILE A 186 -10.68 4.47 9.79
CA ILE A 186 -11.42 5.35 8.87
C ILE A 186 -10.74 5.28 7.51
N SER A 187 -11.52 5.08 6.46
CA SER A 187 -11.05 5.18 5.08
C SER A 187 -11.79 6.26 4.30
N LEU A 188 -11.06 6.97 3.45
CA LEU A 188 -11.62 7.78 2.36
C LEU A 188 -11.35 7.03 1.06
N GLN A 189 -12.39 6.83 0.28
CA GLN A 189 -12.29 6.13 -0.99
C GLN A 189 -13.22 6.73 -2.03
N GLU A 190 -12.82 6.57 -3.28
CA GLU A 190 -13.67 6.82 -4.43
C GLU A 190 -14.17 5.50 -5.02
N VAL A 191 -15.38 5.53 -5.55
CA VAL A 191 -16.06 4.42 -6.21
C VAL A 191 -16.53 4.93 -7.56
N ASN A 192 -16.10 4.27 -8.64
CA ASN A 192 -16.58 4.55 -9.98
C ASN A 192 -17.77 3.65 -10.28
N CYS A 193 -18.95 4.26 -10.36
CA CYS A 193 -20.24 3.61 -10.58
C CYS A 193 -20.44 3.09 -12.01
N ASN A 194 -19.66 3.56 -12.98
CA ASN A 194 -19.79 3.14 -14.38
C ASN A 194 -19.06 1.81 -14.64
N ASN A 195 -17.88 1.61 -14.03
CA ASN A 195 -17.03 0.44 -14.30
C ASN A 195 -16.73 -0.44 -13.08
N LYS A 196 -17.42 -0.22 -11.95
CA LYS A 196 -17.29 -1.01 -10.71
C LYS A 196 -15.84 -1.06 -10.19
N MET A 197 -15.16 0.09 -10.24
CA MET A 197 -13.81 0.28 -9.71
C MET A 197 -13.85 1.08 -8.40
N TYR A 198 -12.83 0.93 -7.57
CA TYR A 198 -12.63 1.74 -6.38
C TYR A 198 -11.19 2.24 -6.28
N LEU A 199 -11.00 3.40 -5.67
CA LEU A 199 -9.71 4.02 -5.42
C LEU A 199 -9.61 4.33 -3.92
N PRO A 200 -8.80 3.60 -3.14
CA PRO A 200 -8.52 3.98 -1.78
C PRO A 200 -7.64 5.24 -1.79
N ILE A 201 -8.04 6.28 -1.06
CA ILE A 201 -7.29 7.56 -1.00
C ILE A 201 -6.51 7.62 0.32
N LEU A 202 -7.22 7.39 1.43
CA LEU A 202 -6.70 7.52 2.79
C LEU A 202 -7.18 6.34 3.64
N SER A 203 -6.32 5.88 4.54
CA SER A 203 -6.68 5.01 5.66
C SER A 203 -6.00 5.49 6.94
N MET A 204 -6.77 5.59 8.03
CA MET A 204 -6.29 6.03 9.34
C MET A 204 -6.76 5.08 10.42
N ASP A 205 -5.81 4.52 11.17
CA ASP A 205 -6.08 3.68 12.33
C ASP A 205 -6.02 4.54 13.59
N TYR A 206 -6.97 4.33 14.50
CA TYR A 206 -7.04 5.10 15.74
C TYR A 206 -7.45 4.25 16.94
N ASP A 207 -6.98 4.67 18.10
CA ASP A 207 -7.27 4.03 19.38
C ASP A 207 -8.63 4.47 19.95
N LYS A 208 -9.02 3.87 21.09
CA LYS A 208 -10.26 4.21 21.81
C LYS A 208 -10.32 5.66 22.28
N ASN A 209 -9.17 6.29 22.49
CA ASN A 209 -9.05 7.69 22.90
C ASN A 209 -8.97 8.64 21.71
N ARG A 210 -9.21 8.13 20.49
CA ARG A 210 -9.18 8.89 19.25
C ARG A 210 -7.79 9.42 18.86
N ASN A 211 -6.72 8.81 19.40
CA ASN A 211 -5.36 9.08 18.96
C ASN A 211 -5.03 8.27 17.71
N TRP A 212 -4.27 8.87 16.80
CA TRP A 212 -3.82 8.19 15.59
C TRP A 212 -2.72 7.18 15.90
N LEU A 213 -2.90 5.97 15.41
CA LEU A 213 -1.91 4.89 15.52
C LEU A 213 -1.09 4.79 14.23
N HIS A 214 -1.77 4.89 13.09
CA HIS A 214 -1.14 4.80 11.78
C HIS A 214 -1.95 5.55 10.74
N GLN A 215 -1.25 5.97 9.70
CA GLN A 215 -1.84 6.63 8.56
C GLN A 215 -1.15 6.17 7.28
N SER A 216 -1.96 5.80 6.30
CA SER A 216 -1.49 5.45 4.97
C SER A 216 -2.29 6.17 3.89
N TRP A 217 -1.60 6.50 2.82
CA TRP A 217 -2.12 7.17 1.64
C TRP A 217 -1.77 6.35 0.42
N ASN A 218 -2.73 6.10 -0.45
CA ASN A 218 -2.46 5.54 -1.76
C ASN A 218 -2.64 6.66 -2.80
N LEU A 219 -1.52 7.22 -3.24
CA LEU A 219 -1.45 8.35 -4.18
C LEU A 219 -1.01 7.91 -5.59
N SER A 220 -1.01 6.61 -5.90
CA SER A 220 -0.61 6.19 -7.25
C SER A 220 -1.68 6.62 -8.25
N SER A 221 -1.27 7.33 -9.31
CA SER A 221 -2.17 7.88 -10.35
C SER A 221 -2.93 6.82 -11.15
N ASN A 222 -2.58 5.55 -10.99
CA ASN A 222 -3.26 4.40 -11.60
C ASN A 222 -4.02 3.56 -10.55
N GLY A 223 -4.24 4.08 -9.34
CA GLY A 223 -4.71 3.37 -8.15
C GLY A 223 -6.17 2.89 -8.15
N TRP A 224 -6.84 2.91 -9.31
CA TRP A 224 -8.15 2.31 -9.46
C TRP A 224 -8.01 0.79 -9.47
N ASN A 225 -8.71 0.14 -8.56
CA ASN A 225 -8.78 -1.30 -8.43
C ASN A 225 -10.18 -1.77 -8.78
N LYS A 226 -10.31 -2.93 -9.43
CA LYS A 226 -11.62 -3.55 -9.61
C LYS A 226 -12.15 -3.94 -8.24
N ILE A 227 -13.42 -3.64 -7.95
CA ILE A 227 -14.05 -4.13 -6.71
C ILE A 227 -14.10 -5.66 -6.80
N PRO A 228 -13.32 -6.38 -5.96
CA PRO A 228 -13.26 -7.82 -6.04
C PRO A 228 -14.51 -8.42 -5.39
N SER A 229 -15.10 -9.43 -6.04
CA SER A 229 -16.24 -10.17 -5.49
C SER A 229 -15.91 -10.90 -4.19
N THR A 230 -14.62 -11.08 -3.89
CA THR A 230 -14.13 -11.66 -2.64
C THR A 230 -14.20 -10.69 -1.44
N ILE A 231 -14.62 -9.44 -1.63
CA ILE A 231 -14.84 -8.46 -0.55
C ILE A 231 -16.31 -8.05 -0.53
N PRO A 232 -17.20 -8.86 0.09
CA PRO A 232 -18.64 -8.61 0.10
C PRO A 232 -19.02 -7.24 0.67
N THR A 233 -18.25 -6.72 1.64
CA THR A 233 -18.49 -5.39 2.22
C THR A 233 -18.34 -4.28 1.17
N LEU A 234 -17.33 -4.36 0.30
CA LEU A 234 -17.09 -3.34 -0.72
C LEU A 234 -18.13 -3.43 -1.85
N GLU A 235 -18.57 -4.63 -2.21
CA GLU A 235 -19.69 -4.81 -3.13
C GLU A 235 -21.01 -4.24 -2.57
N LYS A 236 -21.30 -4.49 -1.29
CA LYS A 236 -22.47 -3.89 -0.62
C LYS A 236 -22.37 -2.37 -0.59
N LEU A 237 -21.20 -1.82 -0.28
CA LEU A 237 -20.97 -0.39 -0.31
C LEU A 237 -21.25 0.19 -1.70
N TYR A 238 -20.68 -0.41 -2.76
CA TYR A 238 -20.95 -0.02 -4.14
C TYR A 238 -22.44 0.02 -4.46
N LYS A 239 -23.19 -1.04 -4.15
CA LYS A 239 -24.65 -1.08 -4.38
C LYS A 239 -25.41 -0.01 -3.62
N LEU A 240 -24.93 0.38 -2.44
CA LEU A 240 -25.54 1.43 -1.62
C LEU A 240 -25.27 2.84 -2.17
N VAL A 241 -24.13 3.07 -2.81
CA VAL A 241 -23.69 4.41 -3.24
C VAL A 241 -23.85 4.67 -4.74
N CYS A 242 -24.02 3.62 -5.54
CA CYS A 242 -24.22 3.67 -6.98
C CYS A 242 -25.64 3.19 -7.38
N PRO A 243 -26.71 3.95 -7.05
CA PRO A 243 -28.07 3.57 -7.41
C PRO A 243 -28.30 3.76 -8.92
N GLY A 244 -28.02 2.72 -9.71
CA GLY A 244 -28.09 2.80 -11.17
C GLY A 244 -27.97 1.48 -11.93
N GLU A 245 -27.49 0.39 -11.30
CA GLU A 245 -27.66 -0.96 -11.83
C GLU A 245 -29.15 -1.33 -11.72
N LYS A 246 -29.94 -0.93 -12.73
CA LYS A 246 -31.18 -1.63 -13.03
C LYS A 246 -30.78 -3.07 -13.33
N GLU A 247 -31.16 -4.00 -12.44
CA GLU A 247 -31.20 -5.43 -12.75
C GLU A 247 -31.96 -5.70 -14.05
#